data_AF-A0A537HG80-F1
#
_entry.id   AF-A0A537HG80-F1
#
_cell.length_a   1.000
_cell.length_b   1.000
_cell.length_c   1.000
_cell.angle_alpha   90.00
_cell.angle_beta   90.00
_cell.angle_gamma   90.00
#
_symmetry.space_group_name_H-M   'P 1'
#
loop_
_entity.id
_entity.type
_entity.pdbx_description
1 polymer ?
#
loop_
_entity_poly.entity_id
_entity_poly.type
_entity_poly.pdbx_seq_one_letter_code
_entity_poly.pdbx_strand_id
1 'polypeptide(L)'
;MQETVHNDPAVNWLLQSDDPSIRYLTLTEVLGKSEDSPEVESAGKQIPQGPKVQLLLSGQRTDGGFGVHPYQKWTGAHWRLVSLVELGIPSGFRPAVKATDLVLKWLLGESHLSNVPKISGLYRRCASQEGNALAVCSRLGIADDPRVKQLAESLIGWQWPDGGWNCDRNEDAKHSSFNESLSTMWGLIEYYSATDDKDA
;
A
#
# COMPACT_ATOMS: atom_id res chain seq x y z
N MET A 1 -5.64 -14.13 -29.26
CA MET A 1 -5.39 -14.26 -27.80
C MET A 1 -6.36 -13.42 -26.97
N GLN A 2 -6.71 -12.19 -27.38
CA GLN A 2 -7.77 -11.40 -26.71
C GLN A 2 -9.19 -12.00 -26.84
N GLU A 3 -9.57 -12.54 -28.01
CA GLU A 3 -10.90 -13.17 -28.20
C GLU A 3 -11.14 -14.41 -27.32
N THR A 4 -10.09 -15.15 -26.96
CA THR A 4 -10.21 -16.37 -26.15
C THR A 4 -10.44 -16.09 -24.66
N VAL A 5 -9.99 -14.94 -24.14
CA VAL A 5 -10.17 -14.58 -22.72
C VAL A 5 -11.57 -13.99 -22.47
N HIS A 6 -12.15 -13.33 -23.46
CA HIS A 6 -13.48 -12.72 -23.35
C HIS A 6 -14.62 -13.75 -23.22
N ASN A 7 -14.40 -14.99 -23.65
CA ASN A 7 -15.37 -16.09 -23.57
C ASN A 7 -15.07 -17.07 -22.42
N ASP A 8 -14.13 -16.77 -21.53
CA ASP A 8 -13.86 -17.61 -20.36
C ASP A 8 -15.00 -17.43 -19.33
N PRO A 9 -15.70 -18.50 -18.91
CA PRO A 9 -16.77 -18.42 -17.92
C PRO A 9 -16.32 -17.83 -16.56
N ALA A 10 -15.09 -18.06 -16.14
CA ALA A 10 -14.54 -17.52 -14.90
C ALA A 10 -14.30 -16.00 -15.00
N VAL A 11 -13.80 -15.51 -16.14
CA VAL A 11 -13.64 -14.07 -16.39
C VAL A 11 -15.00 -13.38 -16.42
N ASN A 12 -15.98 -13.97 -17.10
CA ASN A 12 -17.35 -13.44 -17.14
C ASN A 12 -18.00 -13.41 -15.74
N TRP A 13 -17.76 -14.43 -14.92
CA TRP A 13 -18.21 -14.43 -13.52
C TRP A 13 -17.59 -13.30 -12.70
N LEU A 14 -16.29 -13.02 -12.85
CA LEU A 14 -15.62 -11.90 -12.17
C LEU A 14 -16.15 -10.54 -12.63
N LEU A 15 -16.38 -10.36 -13.94
CA LEU A 15 -16.95 -9.14 -14.51
C LEU A 15 -18.40 -8.88 -14.05
N GLN A 16 -19.13 -9.93 -13.68
CA GLN A 16 -20.48 -9.85 -13.11
C GLN A 16 -20.51 -9.69 -11.60
N SER A 17 -19.36 -9.65 -10.93
CA SER A 17 -19.30 -9.47 -9.46
C SER A 17 -20.01 -8.19 -9.03
N ASP A 18 -20.74 -8.23 -7.92
CA ASP A 18 -21.35 -7.03 -7.32
C ASP A 18 -20.30 -6.05 -6.77
N ASP A 19 -19.06 -6.50 -6.54
CA ASP A 19 -17.98 -5.64 -6.06
C ASP A 19 -17.27 -4.92 -7.22
N PRO A 20 -17.34 -3.57 -7.29
CA PRO A 20 -16.70 -2.82 -8.37
C PRO A 20 -15.19 -2.99 -8.44
N SER A 21 -14.53 -3.28 -7.30
CA SER A 21 -13.08 -3.53 -7.23
C SER A 21 -12.71 -4.78 -8.02
N ILE A 22 -13.52 -5.85 -7.89
CA ILE A 22 -13.30 -7.10 -8.61
C ILE A 22 -13.48 -6.88 -10.11
N ARG A 23 -14.52 -6.14 -10.52
CA ARG A 23 -14.74 -5.81 -11.92
C ARG A 23 -13.59 -4.98 -12.50
N TYR A 24 -13.17 -3.94 -11.77
CA TYR A 24 -12.07 -3.06 -12.17
C TYR A 24 -10.77 -3.85 -12.37
N LEU A 25 -10.34 -4.61 -11.36
CA LEU A 25 -9.11 -5.41 -11.44
C LEU A 25 -9.17 -6.50 -12.50
N THR A 26 -10.37 -7.05 -12.78
CA THR A 26 -10.53 -8.01 -13.88
C THR A 26 -10.33 -7.31 -15.23
N LEU A 27 -10.83 -6.09 -15.39
CA LEU A 27 -10.66 -5.33 -16.63
C LEU A 27 -9.19 -4.93 -16.84
N THR A 28 -8.49 -4.48 -15.79
CA THR A 28 -7.10 -4.01 -15.90
C THR A 28 -6.08 -5.14 -15.86
N GLU A 29 -6.09 -5.96 -14.80
CA GLU A 29 -5.02 -6.93 -14.51
C GLU A 29 -5.17 -8.24 -15.28
N VAL A 30 -6.40 -8.66 -15.56
CA VAL A 30 -6.66 -9.94 -16.25
C VAL A 30 -6.86 -9.71 -17.75
N LEU A 31 -7.63 -8.70 -18.13
CA LEU A 31 -7.94 -8.40 -19.53
C LEU A 31 -7.00 -7.39 -20.18
N GLY A 32 -6.17 -6.69 -19.41
CA GLY A 32 -5.22 -5.71 -19.95
C GLY A 32 -5.89 -4.51 -20.61
N LYS A 33 -7.12 -4.14 -20.20
CA LYS A 33 -7.78 -2.96 -20.75
C LYS A 33 -7.10 -1.69 -20.26
N SER A 34 -7.05 -0.68 -21.14
CA SER A 34 -6.59 0.66 -20.81
C SER A 34 -7.46 1.31 -19.74
N GLU A 35 -6.83 2.08 -18.85
CA GLU A 35 -7.50 2.87 -17.82
C GLU A 35 -8.49 3.90 -18.39
N ASP A 36 -8.23 4.39 -19.61
CA ASP A 36 -9.09 5.34 -20.33
C ASP A 36 -10.31 4.67 -20.98
N SER A 37 -10.44 3.34 -20.88
CA SER A 37 -11.60 2.66 -21.43
C SER A 37 -12.86 2.97 -20.60
N PRO A 38 -14.02 3.23 -21.25
CA PRO A 38 -15.24 3.60 -20.53
C PRO A 38 -15.68 2.59 -19.46
N GLU A 39 -15.42 1.29 -19.68
CA GLU A 39 -15.76 0.27 -18.69
C GLU A 39 -14.85 0.33 -17.46
N VAL A 40 -13.55 0.53 -17.65
CA VAL A 40 -12.58 0.65 -16.55
C VAL A 40 -12.87 1.90 -15.73
N GLU A 41 -13.06 3.05 -16.39
CA GLU A 41 -13.43 4.30 -15.71
C GLU A 41 -14.73 4.15 -14.90
N SER A 42 -15.75 3.53 -15.50
CA SER A 42 -17.04 3.30 -14.85
C SER A 42 -16.91 2.41 -13.62
N ALA A 43 -16.16 1.31 -13.72
CA ALA A 43 -15.89 0.42 -12.59
C ALA A 43 -15.09 1.15 -11.49
N GLY A 44 -14.03 1.88 -11.86
CA GLY A 44 -13.18 2.63 -10.94
C GLY A 44 -13.94 3.69 -10.14
N LYS A 45 -14.81 4.47 -10.81
CA LYS A 45 -15.68 5.48 -10.16
C LYS A 45 -16.63 4.86 -9.14
N GLN A 46 -16.99 3.59 -9.31
CA GLN A 46 -17.90 2.87 -8.42
C GLN A 46 -17.21 2.21 -7.21
N ILE A 47 -15.88 2.00 -7.26
CA ILE A 47 -15.10 1.35 -6.18
C ILE A 47 -15.42 1.92 -4.79
N PRO A 48 -15.50 3.25 -4.59
CA PRO A 48 -15.85 3.79 -3.28
C PRO A 48 -17.21 3.34 -2.74
N GLN A 49 -18.17 2.97 -3.58
CA GLN A 49 -19.49 2.45 -3.17
C GLN A 49 -19.51 0.92 -2.99
N GLY A 50 -18.41 0.23 -3.31
CA GLY A 50 -18.29 -1.22 -3.17
C GLY A 50 -18.43 -1.68 -1.71
N PRO A 51 -19.04 -2.85 -1.46
CA PRO A 51 -19.32 -3.33 -0.11
C PRO A 51 -18.04 -3.51 0.74
N LYS A 52 -16.93 -3.96 0.15
CA LYS A 52 -15.64 -4.10 0.85
C LYS A 52 -15.06 -2.76 1.26
N VAL A 53 -15.04 -1.79 0.34
CA VAL A 53 -14.54 -0.43 0.62
C VAL A 53 -15.37 0.24 1.69
N GLN A 54 -16.70 0.16 1.61
CA GLN A 54 -17.60 0.69 2.63
C GLN A 54 -17.35 0.05 4.01
N LEU A 55 -17.12 -1.26 4.07
CA LEU A 55 -16.80 -1.95 5.31
C LEU A 55 -15.43 -1.53 5.88
N LEU A 56 -14.42 -1.36 5.02
CA LEU A 56 -13.09 -0.88 5.40
C LEU A 56 -13.09 0.58 5.88
N LEU A 57 -14.06 1.39 5.48
CA LEU A 57 -14.22 2.77 5.95
C LEU A 57 -15.21 2.90 7.11
N SER A 58 -15.96 1.84 7.41
CA SER A 58 -16.93 1.85 8.49
C SER A 58 -16.28 2.18 9.83
N GLY A 59 -16.89 3.11 10.56
CA GLY A 59 -16.39 3.60 11.85
C GLY A 59 -15.26 4.62 11.76
N GLN A 60 -14.92 5.12 10.57
CA GLN A 60 -13.95 6.21 10.43
C GLN A 60 -14.45 7.47 11.18
N ARG A 61 -13.56 8.05 11.97
CA ARG A 61 -13.81 9.24 12.79
C ARG A 61 -13.41 10.52 12.05
N THR A 62 -13.78 11.66 12.64
CA THR A 62 -13.49 12.99 12.07
C THR A 62 -12.00 13.34 12.02
N ASP A 63 -11.14 12.61 12.71
CA ASP A 63 -9.67 12.72 12.61
C ASP A 63 -9.08 11.85 11.48
N GLY A 64 -9.91 11.06 10.78
CA GLY A 64 -9.47 10.10 9.76
C GLY A 64 -9.14 8.71 10.30
N GLY A 65 -9.09 8.55 11.62
CA GLY A 65 -8.78 7.29 12.28
C GLY A 65 -10.00 6.42 12.54
N PHE A 66 -9.76 5.30 13.24
CA PHE A 66 -10.78 4.30 13.57
C PHE A 66 -10.91 4.10 15.09
N GLY A 67 -10.37 5.02 15.88
CA GLY A 67 -10.42 4.96 17.35
C GLY A 67 -9.50 3.95 18.02
N VAL A 68 -8.56 3.39 17.26
CA VAL A 68 -7.53 2.46 17.72
C VAL A 68 -6.17 2.91 17.20
N HIS A 69 -5.10 2.31 17.71
CA HIS A 69 -3.75 2.56 17.21
C HIS A 69 -3.67 2.31 15.69
N PRO A 70 -2.94 3.13 14.90
CA PRO A 70 -2.89 2.98 13.43
C PRO A 70 -2.47 1.59 12.95
N TYR A 71 -1.58 0.92 13.70
CA TYR A 71 -1.10 -0.45 13.40
C TYR A 71 -1.90 -1.58 14.08
N GLN A 72 -2.99 -1.29 14.79
CA GLN A 72 -3.81 -2.32 15.40
C GLN A 72 -4.23 -3.33 14.32
N LYS A 73 -3.92 -4.62 14.53
CA LYS A 73 -4.11 -5.66 13.50
C LYS A 73 -5.54 -5.63 12.95
N TRP A 74 -5.64 -5.50 11.64
CA TRP A 74 -6.86 -5.51 10.82
C TRP A 74 -7.87 -4.38 11.04
N THR A 75 -7.84 -3.70 12.19
CA THR A 75 -8.81 -2.66 12.54
C THR A 75 -8.23 -1.25 12.52
N GLY A 76 -6.91 -1.11 12.63
CA GLY A 76 -6.19 0.14 12.50
C GLY A 76 -6.11 0.65 11.06
N ALA A 77 -5.80 1.94 10.91
CA ALA A 77 -5.72 2.61 9.62
C ALA A 77 -4.72 1.95 8.65
N HIS A 78 -3.59 1.44 9.14
CA HIS A 78 -2.52 0.87 8.31
C HIS A 78 -3.02 -0.27 7.41
N TRP A 79 -3.61 -1.31 8.01
CA TRP A 79 -4.09 -2.48 7.26
C TRP A 79 -5.30 -2.17 6.39
N ARG A 80 -6.19 -1.28 6.86
CA ARG A 80 -7.34 -0.82 6.07
C ARG A 80 -6.88 -0.10 4.80
N LEU A 81 -5.87 0.76 4.91
CA LEU A 81 -5.33 1.52 3.79
C LEU A 81 -4.67 0.63 2.74
N VAL A 82 -3.87 -0.37 3.17
CA VAL A 82 -3.30 -1.37 2.26
C VAL A 82 -4.41 -2.06 1.47
N SER A 83 -5.44 -2.56 2.16
CA SER A 83 -6.57 -3.20 1.48
C SER A 83 -7.33 -2.25 0.55
N LEU A 84 -7.49 -0.97 0.91
CA LEU A 84 -8.16 0.02 0.05
C LEU A 84 -7.41 0.24 -1.27
N VAL A 85 -6.08 0.36 -1.24
CA VAL A 85 -5.29 0.57 -2.47
C VAL A 85 -5.14 -0.72 -3.29
N GLU A 86 -5.15 -1.90 -2.66
CA GLU A 86 -5.21 -3.19 -3.36
C GLU A 86 -6.58 -3.41 -4.01
N LEU A 87 -7.66 -2.84 -3.46
CA LEU A 87 -8.98 -2.80 -4.08
C LEU A 87 -9.13 -1.73 -5.16
N GLY A 88 -8.06 -0.99 -5.48
CA GLY A 88 -8.08 0.03 -6.54
C GLY A 88 -8.83 1.31 -6.17
N ILE A 89 -8.85 1.69 -4.89
CA ILE A 89 -9.46 2.98 -4.49
C ILE A 89 -8.86 4.13 -5.33
N PRO A 90 -9.68 5.06 -5.86
CA PRO A 90 -9.15 6.12 -6.70
C PRO A 90 -8.13 7.01 -5.98
N SER A 91 -7.11 7.45 -6.72
CA SER A 91 -6.16 8.45 -6.26
C SER A 91 -6.87 9.71 -5.76
N GLY A 92 -6.35 10.33 -4.69
CA GLY A 92 -6.96 11.49 -4.05
C GLY A 92 -8.28 11.20 -3.30
N PHE A 93 -8.72 9.95 -3.15
CA PHE A 93 -9.95 9.63 -2.42
C PHE A 93 -9.86 10.07 -0.95
N ARG A 94 -10.57 11.16 -0.63
CA ARG A 94 -10.40 11.94 0.61
C ARG A 94 -10.45 11.10 1.90
N PRO A 95 -11.38 10.16 2.10
CA PRO A 95 -11.39 9.31 3.30
C PRO A 95 -10.09 8.51 3.50
N ALA A 96 -9.54 7.95 2.41
CA ALA A 96 -8.27 7.21 2.46
C ALA A 96 -7.10 8.15 2.70
N VAL A 97 -6.98 9.24 1.94
CA VAL A 97 -5.92 10.26 2.12
C VAL A 97 -5.90 10.76 3.57
N LYS A 98 -7.07 11.03 4.17
CA LYS A 98 -7.15 11.51 5.55
C LYS A 98 -6.64 10.49 6.56
N ALA A 99 -6.87 9.20 6.34
CA ALA A 99 -6.39 8.15 7.25
C ALA A 99 -4.86 7.98 7.21
N THR A 100 -4.19 8.39 6.11
CA THR A 100 -2.72 8.33 6.01
C THR A 100 -2.03 9.20 7.05
N ASP A 101 -2.64 10.33 7.45
CA ASP A 101 -2.04 11.28 8.39
C ASP A 101 -1.71 10.63 9.74
N LEU A 102 -2.59 9.77 10.25
CA LEU A 102 -2.34 9.04 11.50
C LEU A 102 -1.27 7.97 11.36
N VAL A 103 -1.17 7.32 10.20
CA VAL A 103 -0.11 6.34 9.91
C VAL A 103 1.24 7.05 9.82
N LEU A 104 1.33 8.15 9.06
CA LEU A 104 2.55 8.94 8.92
C LEU A 104 3.00 9.53 10.26
N LYS A 105 2.07 10.09 11.06
CA LYS A 105 2.37 10.59 12.41
C LYS A 105 2.92 9.51 13.32
N TRP A 106 2.41 8.29 13.21
CA TRP A 106 2.91 7.16 13.99
C TRP A 106 4.31 6.73 13.52
N LEU A 107 4.50 6.49 12.22
CA LEU A 107 5.78 6.01 11.66
C LEU A 107 6.91 7.03 11.81
N LEU A 108 6.60 8.33 11.73
CA LEU A 108 7.59 9.41 11.84
C LEU A 108 7.64 10.03 13.23
N GLY A 109 6.91 9.46 14.19
CA GLY A 109 6.99 9.88 15.59
C GLY A 109 8.33 9.53 16.22
N GLU A 110 8.80 10.36 17.15
CA GLU A 110 10.10 10.19 17.83
C GLU A 110 10.28 8.78 18.40
N SER A 111 9.26 8.27 19.11
CA SER A 111 9.30 6.93 19.71
C SER A 111 9.48 5.81 18.70
N HIS A 112 9.03 6.00 17.45
CA HIS A 112 9.15 5.01 16.39
C HIS A 112 10.54 5.09 15.75
N LEU A 113 10.97 6.30 15.40
CA LEU A 113 12.28 6.58 14.81
C LEU A 113 13.45 6.25 15.77
N SER A 114 13.26 6.42 17.08
CA SER A 114 14.26 6.02 18.08
C SER A 114 14.36 4.50 18.26
N ASN A 115 13.40 3.73 17.73
CA ASN A 115 13.34 2.27 17.84
C ASN A 115 13.67 1.59 16.50
N VAL A 116 14.81 2.00 15.93
CA VAL A 116 15.42 1.40 14.74
C VAL A 116 16.83 0.90 15.12
N PRO A 117 16.95 -0.21 15.86
CA PRO A 117 18.23 -0.68 16.35
C PRO A 117 19.18 -1.05 15.20
N LYS A 118 20.47 -0.76 15.39
CA LYS A 118 21.54 -1.21 14.50
C LYS A 118 22.38 -2.24 15.23
N ILE A 119 22.32 -3.50 14.81
CA ILE A 119 22.99 -4.64 15.43
C ILE A 119 24.00 -5.19 14.43
N SER A 120 25.25 -5.34 14.85
CA SER A 120 26.35 -5.80 13.98
C SER A 120 26.44 -5.02 12.66
N GLY A 121 26.17 -3.70 12.70
CA GLY A 121 26.21 -2.83 11.53
C GLY A 121 24.97 -2.84 10.64
N LEU A 122 23.95 -3.64 10.96
CA LEU A 122 22.73 -3.81 10.16
C LEU A 122 21.49 -3.30 10.91
N TYR A 123 20.62 -2.55 10.22
CA TYR A 123 19.39 -2.04 10.82
C TYR A 123 18.37 -3.17 11.04
N ARG A 124 17.68 -3.17 12.18
CA ARG A 124 16.66 -4.17 12.54
C ARG A 124 15.31 -3.49 12.69
N ARG A 125 14.51 -3.51 11.62
CA ARG A 125 13.21 -2.84 11.58
C ARG A 125 12.19 -3.69 10.82
N CYS A 126 10.94 -3.66 11.29
CA CYS A 126 9.79 -4.16 10.54
C CYS A 126 9.49 -3.21 9.37
N ALA A 127 10.40 -3.17 8.38
CA ALA A 127 10.36 -2.26 7.25
C ALA A 127 9.08 -2.41 6.40
N SER A 128 8.40 -3.55 6.50
CA SER A 128 7.05 -3.73 5.93
C SER A 128 6.05 -2.64 6.36
N GLN A 129 6.22 -2.03 7.54
CA GLN A 129 5.34 -0.96 8.01
C GLN A 129 5.53 0.32 7.19
N GLU A 130 6.77 0.75 7.02
CA GLU A 130 7.12 1.91 6.21
C GLU A 130 6.91 1.63 4.72
N GLY A 131 7.24 0.42 4.25
CA GLY A 131 7.05 -0.03 2.88
C GLY A 131 5.58 -0.01 2.43
N ASN A 132 4.69 -0.62 3.22
CA ASN A 132 3.26 -0.59 2.93
C ASN A 132 2.69 0.83 2.99
N ALA A 133 3.14 1.66 3.94
CA ALA A 133 2.69 3.04 4.03
C ALA A 133 3.16 3.88 2.83
N LEU A 134 4.39 3.63 2.36
CA LEU A 134 4.94 4.25 1.16
C LEU A 134 4.10 3.88 -0.07
N ALA A 135 3.83 2.59 -0.30
CA ALA A 135 2.97 2.12 -1.39
C ALA A 135 1.59 2.79 -1.37
N VAL A 136 0.94 2.80 -0.20
CA VAL A 136 -0.36 3.43 0.02
C VAL A 136 -0.34 4.91 -0.36
N CYS A 137 0.65 5.66 0.14
CA CYS A 137 0.74 7.09 -0.09
C CYS A 137 0.99 7.39 -1.58
N SER A 138 1.84 6.61 -2.23
CA SER A 138 2.11 6.73 -3.67
C SER A 138 0.86 6.47 -4.49
N ARG A 139 0.15 5.36 -4.25
CA ARG A 139 -1.10 5.02 -4.97
C ARG A 139 -2.24 6.01 -4.72
N LEU A 140 -2.27 6.67 -3.55
CA LEU A 140 -3.25 7.70 -3.23
C LEU A 140 -2.90 9.08 -3.82
N GLY A 141 -1.79 9.20 -4.56
CA GLY A 141 -1.39 10.44 -5.22
C GLY A 141 -0.83 11.49 -4.27
N ILE A 142 -0.20 11.07 -3.17
CA ILE A 142 0.43 11.97 -2.18
C ILE A 142 1.92 11.68 -1.99
N ALA A 143 2.58 11.12 -3.02
CA ALA A 143 4.02 10.81 -2.99
C ALA A 143 4.90 12.04 -2.74
N ASP A 144 4.47 13.21 -3.22
CA ASP A 144 5.18 14.49 -3.03
C ASP A 144 5.13 15.04 -1.59
N ASP A 145 4.34 14.44 -0.69
CA ASP A 145 4.37 14.81 0.73
C ASP A 145 5.77 14.55 1.31
N PRO A 146 6.45 15.54 1.90
CA PRO A 146 7.80 15.37 2.44
C PRO A 146 7.94 14.21 3.44
N ARG A 147 6.86 13.89 4.16
CA ARG A 147 6.81 12.75 5.09
C ARG A 147 6.91 11.42 4.36
N VAL A 148 6.33 11.33 3.16
CA VAL A 148 6.35 10.12 2.33
C VAL A 148 7.75 9.93 1.74
N LYS A 149 8.38 11.01 1.27
CA LYS A 149 9.81 11.00 0.89
C LYS A 149 10.72 10.53 2.03
N GLN A 150 10.48 11.00 3.25
CA GLN A 150 11.25 10.58 4.42
C GLN A 150 11.13 9.06 4.69
N LEU A 151 9.98 8.44 4.40
CA LEU A 151 9.84 6.98 4.49
C LEU A 151 10.75 6.28 3.47
N ALA A 152 10.76 6.73 2.22
CA ALA A 152 11.62 6.16 1.17
C ALA A 152 13.11 6.27 1.57
N GLU A 153 13.56 7.46 1.98
CA GLU A 153 14.93 7.69 2.44
C GLU A 153 15.31 6.79 3.64
N SER A 154 14.37 6.61 4.58
CA SER A 154 14.56 5.71 5.72
C SER A 154 14.74 4.26 5.27
N LEU A 155 13.87 3.79 4.37
CA LEU A 155 13.93 2.42 3.84
C LEU A 155 15.26 2.16 3.12
N ILE A 156 15.68 3.05 2.21
CA ILE A 156 16.99 2.95 1.54
C ILE A 156 18.14 2.96 2.55
N GLY A 157 18.09 3.85 3.55
CA GLY A 157 19.08 3.90 4.62
C GLY A 157 19.15 2.62 5.48
N TRP A 158 18.06 1.83 5.53
CA TRP A 158 17.98 0.60 6.32
C TRP A 158 18.24 -0.67 5.53
N GLN A 159 18.44 -0.58 4.22
CA GLN A 159 18.64 -1.74 3.35
C GLN A 159 19.91 -2.52 3.75
N TRP A 160 19.81 -3.84 3.75
CA TRP A 160 20.94 -4.73 4.03
C TRP A 160 21.78 -4.94 2.77
N PRO A 161 23.03 -5.43 2.89
CA PRO A 161 23.91 -5.67 1.74
C PRO A 161 23.36 -6.65 0.69
N ASP A 162 22.41 -7.50 1.05
CA ASP A 162 21.73 -8.43 0.13
C ASP A 162 20.52 -7.80 -0.60
N GLY A 163 20.26 -6.50 -0.37
CA GLY A 163 19.19 -5.73 -1.00
C GLY A 163 17.85 -5.79 -0.28
N GLY A 164 17.73 -6.55 0.82
CA GLY A 164 16.48 -6.68 1.56
C GLY A 164 16.45 -5.97 2.91
N TRP A 165 15.44 -6.32 3.71
CA TRP A 165 15.22 -5.80 5.07
C TRP A 165 14.89 -6.92 6.04
N ASN A 166 15.16 -6.71 7.33
CA ASN A 166 14.80 -7.65 8.38
C ASN A 166 14.59 -6.95 9.73
N CYS A 167 13.74 -7.54 10.56
CA CYS A 167 13.47 -7.11 11.93
C CYS A 167 14.08 -8.04 13.01
N ASP A 168 14.68 -9.16 12.61
CA ASP A 168 15.29 -10.13 13.53
C ASP A 168 16.43 -9.48 14.34
N ARG A 169 16.30 -9.54 15.67
CA ARG A 169 17.26 -8.97 16.62
C ARG A 169 18.39 -9.93 16.97
N ASN A 170 18.40 -11.14 16.43
CA ASN A 170 19.53 -12.04 16.54
C ASN A 170 20.80 -11.40 15.91
N GLU A 171 21.90 -11.39 16.65
CA GLU A 171 23.18 -10.84 16.22
C GLU A 171 23.76 -11.60 15.03
N ASP A 172 23.44 -12.89 14.91
CA ASP A 172 23.91 -13.78 13.84
C ASP A 172 23.04 -13.70 12.57
N ALA A 173 21.93 -12.96 12.58
CA ALA A 173 21.09 -12.79 11.40
C ALA A 173 21.84 -12.01 10.30
N LYS A 174 22.04 -12.67 9.16
CA LYS A 174 22.83 -12.18 8.00
C LYS A 174 22.04 -12.08 6.71
N HIS A 175 20.81 -12.59 6.68
CA HIS A 175 19.95 -12.57 5.51
C HIS A 175 18.67 -11.79 5.79
N SER A 176 18.19 -11.13 4.75
CA SER A 176 16.93 -10.41 4.80
C SER A 176 15.72 -11.33 4.92
N SER A 177 14.66 -10.82 5.54
CA SER A 177 13.37 -11.50 5.65
C SER A 177 12.59 -11.32 4.35
N PHE A 178 12.03 -12.41 3.83
CA PHE A 178 11.21 -12.36 2.61
C PHE A 178 10.05 -11.36 2.74
N ASN A 179 9.28 -11.42 3.83
CA ASN A 179 8.10 -10.58 4.00
C ASN A 179 8.45 -9.10 4.22
N GLU A 180 9.49 -8.82 5.01
CA GLU A 180 9.94 -7.45 5.21
C GLU A 180 10.47 -6.86 3.91
N SER A 181 11.15 -7.67 3.09
CA SER A 181 11.68 -7.22 1.80
C SER A 181 10.60 -7.03 0.74
N LEU A 182 9.63 -7.94 0.65
CA LEU A 182 8.56 -7.88 -0.36
C LEU A 182 7.71 -6.62 -0.23
N SER A 183 7.19 -6.34 0.97
CA SER A 183 6.38 -5.14 1.22
C SER A 183 7.18 -3.85 1.05
N THR A 184 8.46 -3.86 1.42
CA THR A 184 9.34 -2.69 1.26
C THR A 184 9.61 -2.40 -0.21
N MET A 185 9.94 -3.43 -0.99
CA MET A 185 10.18 -3.31 -2.41
C MET A 185 8.92 -2.86 -3.15
N TRP A 186 7.73 -3.35 -2.76
CA TRP A 186 6.47 -2.83 -3.28
C TRP A 186 6.33 -1.33 -3.04
N GLY A 187 6.56 -0.86 -1.81
CA GLY A 187 6.57 0.56 -1.46
C GLY A 187 7.50 1.41 -2.35
N LEU A 188 8.75 0.99 -2.49
CA LEU A 188 9.75 1.71 -3.28
C LEU A 188 9.39 1.74 -4.77
N ILE A 189 8.89 0.64 -5.34
CA ILE A 189 8.45 0.60 -6.74
C ILE A 189 7.27 1.54 -7.00
N GLU A 190 6.28 1.57 -6.09
CA GLU A 190 5.13 2.48 -6.21
C GLU A 190 5.57 3.94 -6.07
N TYR A 191 6.51 4.23 -5.16
CA TYR A 191 7.08 5.57 -5.01
C TYR A 191 7.86 6.01 -6.25
N TYR A 192 8.74 5.16 -6.77
CA TYR A 192 9.46 5.41 -8.01
C TYR A 192 8.49 5.68 -9.17
N SER A 193 7.46 4.85 -9.31
CA SER A 193 6.46 5.00 -10.38
C SER A 193 5.68 6.32 -10.27
N ALA A 194 5.44 6.80 -9.04
CA ALA A 194 4.71 8.04 -8.80
C ALA A 194 5.57 9.31 -8.95
N THR A 195 6.90 9.21 -8.84
CA THR A 195 7.79 10.38 -8.73
C THR A 195 8.90 10.46 -9.77
N ASP A 196 9.27 9.33 -10.40
CA ASP A 196 10.50 9.16 -11.18
C ASP A 196 11.78 9.55 -10.39
N ASP A 197 11.75 9.48 -9.04
CA ASP A 197 12.90 9.72 -8.18
C ASP A 197 13.87 8.53 -8.25
N LYS A 198 14.97 8.70 -8.98
CA LYS A 198 15.98 7.66 -9.22
C LYS A 198 16.91 7.42 -8.04
N ASP A 199 16.88 8.31 -7.05
CA ASP A 199 17.69 8.21 -5.84
C ASP A 199 16.93 7.49 -4.71
N ALA A 200 15.68 7.11 -4.95
CA ALA A 200 14.79 6.38 -4.05
C ALA A 200 14.70 4.88 -4.35
#